data_AF-A0AA40EXE2-F1
#
_entry.id   AF-A0AA40EXE2-F1
#
_cell.length_a   1.000
_cell.length_b   1.000
_cell.length_c   1.000
_cell.angle_alpha   90.00
_cell.angle_beta   90.00
_cell.angle_gamma   90.00
#
_symmetry.space_group_name_H-M   'P 1'
#
loop_
_entity.id
_entity.type
_entity.pdbx_description
1 polymer ?
#
loop_
_entity_poly.entity_id
_entity_poly.type
_entity_poly.pdbx_seq_one_letter_code
_entity_poly.pdbx_strand_id
1 'polypeptide(L)'
;MNRDADTAHNLLERKNKLMADLMTYYRDLINTGTEPIPANASNSSAAINSLAMENAMLGFITATEDLLSLTRKLRELWIIGSLTKPGAGDEEAREGIKQNAEGVFSGVNSLKNEQRQAQIGAGDGQSPMSYQRGGLEGHPGRAQVPGPQ
;
A
#
# COMPACT_ATOMS: atom_id res chain seq x y z
N MET A 1 8.64 30.36 -3.80
CA MET A 1 8.41 29.69 -5.09
C MET A 1 9.56 28.75 -5.52
N ASN A 2 10.44 28.27 -4.62
CA ASN A 2 11.58 27.40 -5.02
C ASN A 2 11.67 26.04 -4.30
N ARG A 3 10.76 25.73 -3.35
CA ARG A 3 10.85 24.51 -2.52
C ARG A 3 10.42 23.22 -3.23
N ASP A 4 9.46 23.31 -4.15
CA ASP A 4 8.97 22.13 -4.87
C ASP A 4 10.02 21.59 -5.84
N ALA A 5 10.80 22.50 -6.45
CA ALA A 5 11.96 22.17 -7.27
C ALA A 5 13.06 21.50 -6.44
N ASP A 6 13.41 22.04 -5.26
CA ASP A 6 14.39 21.42 -4.36
C ASP A 6 13.97 20.03 -3.87
N THR A 7 12.69 19.84 -3.57
CA THR A 7 12.18 18.55 -3.09
C THR A 7 12.15 17.50 -4.19
N ALA A 8 11.72 17.87 -5.41
CA ALA A 8 11.76 17.00 -6.57
C ALA A 8 13.21 16.65 -6.97
N HIS A 9 14.13 17.63 -6.89
CA HIS A 9 15.56 17.41 -7.13
C HIS A 9 16.14 16.41 -6.13
N ASN A 10 15.80 16.55 -4.84
CA ASN A 10 16.21 15.61 -3.79
C ASN A 10 15.69 14.18 -4.02
N LEU A 11 14.45 14.01 -4.50
CA LEU A 11 13.88 12.69 -4.79
C LEU A 11 14.54 12.03 -6.01
N LEU A 12 14.80 12.81 -7.07
CA LEU A 12 15.48 12.32 -8.28
C LEU A 12 16.93 11.93 -7.99
N GLU A 13 17.64 12.75 -7.21
CA GLU A 13 18.99 12.44 -6.75
C GLU A 13 19.00 11.17 -5.89
N ARG A 14 18.07 11.06 -4.92
CA ARG A 14 17.92 9.87 -4.08
C ARG A 14 17.62 8.62 -4.91
N LYS A 15 16.74 8.72 -5.92
CA LYS A 15 16.46 7.64 -6.86
C LYS A 15 17.71 7.20 -7.63
N ASN A 16 18.47 8.16 -8.17
CA ASN A 16 19.68 7.85 -8.93
C ASN A 16 20.75 7.20 -8.04
N LYS A 17 20.92 7.68 -6.81
CA LYS A 17 21.83 7.09 -5.83
C LYS A 17 21.43 5.64 -5.51
N LEU A 18 20.16 5.39 -5.16
CA LEU A 18 19.69 4.04 -4.84
C LEU A 18 19.84 3.07 -6.01
N MET A 19 19.62 3.53 -7.24
CA MET A 19 19.83 2.71 -8.44
C MET A 19 21.31 2.37 -8.64
N ALA A 20 22.20 3.33 -8.43
CA ALA A 20 23.64 3.10 -8.51
C ALA A 20 24.12 2.14 -7.41
N ASP A 21 23.63 2.30 -6.18
CA ASP A 21 23.93 1.43 -5.04
C ASP A 21 23.45 0.00 -5.33
N LEU A 22 22.21 -0.18 -5.82
CA LEU A 22 21.65 -1.48 -6.16
C LEU A 22 22.44 -2.19 -7.26
N MET A 23 22.82 -1.48 -8.32
CA MET A 23 23.67 -2.03 -9.37
C MET A 23 25.07 -2.38 -8.88
N THR A 24 25.62 -1.57 -7.97
CA THR A 24 26.94 -1.81 -7.36
C THR A 24 26.93 -3.08 -6.53
N TYR A 25 25.97 -3.23 -5.62
CA TYR A 25 25.86 -4.44 -4.79
C TYR A 25 25.59 -5.69 -5.63
N TYR A 26 24.75 -5.60 -6.67
CA TYR A 26 24.53 -6.73 -7.58
C TYR A 26 25.80 -7.13 -8.33
N ARG A 27 26.56 -6.16 -8.85
CA ARG A 27 27.85 -6.42 -9.51
C ARG A 27 28.83 -7.04 -8.54
N ASP A 28 28.95 -6.51 -7.33
CA ASP A 28 29.89 -6.99 -6.33
C ASP A 28 29.53 -8.42 -5.86
N LEU A 29 28.23 -8.75 -5.78
CA LEU A 29 27.75 -10.10 -5.52
C LEU A 29 28.16 -11.09 -6.62
N ILE A 30 27.95 -10.73 -7.89
CA ILE A 30 28.34 -11.57 -9.04
C ILE A 30 29.86 -11.72 -9.10
N ASN A 31 30.62 -10.64 -8.90
CA ASN A 31 32.09 -10.71 -8.90
C ASN A 31 32.62 -11.61 -7.79
N THR A 32 32.05 -11.52 -6.59
CA THR A 32 32.43 -12.36 -5.45
C THR A 32 32.08 -13.82 -5.69
N GLY A 33 30.89 -14.09 -6.25
CA GLY A 33 30.44 -15.46 -6.54
C GLY A 33 31.09 -16.11 -7.77
N THR A 34 31.66 -15.31 -8.67
CA THR A 34 32.38 -15.80 -9.88
C THR A 34 33.90 -15.75 -9.73
N GLU A 35 34.40 -15.33 -8.57
CA GLU A 35 35.83 -15.26 -8.30
C GLU A 35 36.47 -16.66 -8.47
N PRO A 36 37.50 -16.80 -9.33
CA PRO A 36 38.13 -18.08 -9.56
C PRO A 36 38.81 -18.55 -8.29
N ILE A 37 38.44 -19.74 -7.81
CA ILE A 37 39.06 -20.35 -6.63
C ILE A 37 40.49 -20.75 -7.00
N PRO A 38 41.52 -20.12 -6.42
CA PRO A 38 42.90 -20.46 -6.75
C PRO A 38 43.24 -21.86 -6.22
N ALA A 39 44.15 -22.58 -6.88
CA ALA A 39 44.50 -23.95 -6.51
C ALA A 39 45.12 -24.07 -5.09
N ASN A 40 45.53 -22.95 -4.49
CA ASN A 40 46.04 -22.82 -3.12
C ASN A 40 45.04 -22.14 -2.17
N ALA A 41 43.74 -22.10 -2.51
CA ALA A 41 42.72 -21.47 -1.69
C ALA A 41 42.72 -22.05 -0.27
N SER A 42 42.95 -21.19 0.72
CA SER A 42 42.87 -21.54 2.12
C SER A 42 41.44 -21.39 2.62
N ASN A 43 41.08 -22.12 3.69
CA ASN A 43 39.78 -21.96 4.35
C ASN A 43 39.51 -20.50 4.77
N SER A 44 40.56 -19.72 5.05
CA SER A 44 40.45 -18.29 5.35
C SER A 44 40.02 -17.47 4.13
N SER A 45 40.53 -17.78 2.93
CA SER A 45 40.10 -17.09 1.69
C SER A 45 38.64 -17.37 1.35
N ALA A 46 38.18 -18.61 1.53
CA ALA A 46 36.77 -18.97 1.35
C ALA A 46 35.86 -18.25 2.36
N ALA A 47 36.28 -18.15 3.63
CA ALA A 47 35.53 -17.43 4.66
C ALA A 47 35.43 -15.92 4.37
N ILE A 48 36.49 -15.30 3.85
CA ILE A 48 36.48 -13.88 3.46
C ILE A 48 35.52 -13.66 2.28
N ASN A 49 35.55 -14.53 1.27
CA ASN A 49 34.65 -14.44 0.14
C ASN A 49 33.17 -14.64 0.58
N SER A 50 32.89 -15.61 1.46
CA SER A 50 31.56 -15.80 2.07
C SER A 50 31.05 -14.54 2.77
N LEU A 51 31.90 -13.89 3.58
CA LEU A 51 31.54 -12.67 4.29
C LEU A 51 31.29 -11.51 3.30
N ALA A 52 32.15 -11.36 2.29
CA ALA A 52 31.96 -10.36 1.25
C ALA A 52 30.63 -10.56 0.49
N MET A 53 30.27 -11.81 0.20
CA MET A 53 29.01 -12.18 -0.44
C MET A 53 27.80 -11.85 0.44
N GLU A 54 27.86 -12.18 1.73
CA GLU A 54 26.81 -11.83 2.70
C GLU A 54 26.63 -10.32 2.83
N ASN A 55 27.73 -9.57 2.93
CA ASN A 55 27.68 -8.12 3.02
C ASN A 55 27.08 -7.47 1.75
N ALA A 56 27.46 -7.96 0.57
CA ALA A 56 26.87 -7.51 -0.70
C ALA A 56 25.36 -7.81 -0.77
N MET A 57 24.91 -8.98 -0.30
CA MET A 57 23.49 -9.32 -0.22
C MET A 57 22.72 -8.42 0.74
N LEU A 58 23.26 -8.16 1.94
CA LEU A 58 22.64 -7.27 2.91
C LEU A 58 22.51 -5.84 2.35
N GLY A 59 23.58 -5.32 1.74
CA GLY A 59 23.55 -4.01 1.07
C GLY A 59 22.51 -3.94 -0.04
N PHE A 60 22.35 -5.00 -0.83
CA PHE A 60 21.33 -5.10 -1.88
C PHE A 60 19.89 -5.09 -1.32
N ILE A 61 19.65 -5.85 -0.23
CA ILE A 61 18.34 -5.88 0.45
C ILE A 61 18.01 -4.49 0.98
N THR A 62 18.93 -3.84 1.70
CA THR A 62 18.73 -2.49 2.24
C THR A 62 18.46 -1.48 1.12
N ALA A 63 19.20 -1.52 0.01
CA ALA A 63 18.96 -0.64 -1.12
C ALA A 63 17.55 -0.84 -1.74
N THR A 64 17.06 -2.08 -1.75
CA THR A 64 15.71 -2.42 -2.23
C THR A 64 14.63 -1.93 -1.26
N GLU A 65 14.83 -2.08 0.05
CA GLU A 65 13.94 -1.53 1.07
C GLU A 65 13.86 0.00 0.99
N ASP A 66 15.00 0.67 0.78
CA ASP A 66 15.05 2.11 0.59
C ASP A 66 14.35 2.56 -0.69
N LEU A 67 14.43 1.77 -1.77
CA LEU A 67 13.66 2.01 -2.99
C LEU A 67 12.16 1.88 -2.73
N LEU A 68 11.73 0.85 -1.99
CA LEU A 68 10.33 0.67 -1.62
C LEU A 68 9.83 1.85 -0.76
N SER A 69 10.63 2.28 0.21
CA SER A 69 10.37 3.48 1.02
C SER A 69 10.23 4.75 0.15
N LEU A 70 11.09 4.92 -0.86
CA LEU A 70 10.97 6.02 -1.81
C LEU A 70 9.66 5.96 -2.62
N THR A 71 9.28 4.77 -3.12
CA THR A 71 8.01 4.62 -3.86
C THR A 71 6.78 4.87 -3.01
N ARG A 72 6.82 4.49 -1.72
CA ARG A 72 5.78 4.82 -0.75
C ARG A 72 5.68 6.32 -0.55
N LYS A 73 6.80 7.00 -0.33
CA LYS A 73 6.84 8.46 -0.20
C LYS A 73 6.34 9.17 -1.46
N LEU A 74 6.66 8.66 -2.64
CA LEU A 74 6.12 9.16 -3.90
C LEU A 74 4.60 9.00 -3.93
N ARG A 75 4.07 7.81 -3.60
CA ARG A 75 2.61 7.59 -3.54
C ARG A 75 1.93 8.51 -2.52
N GLU A 76 2.53 8.72 -1.37
CA GLU A 76 2.03 9.66 -0.35
C GLU A 76 1.98 11.10 -0.90
N LEU A 77 3.01 11.55 -1.65
CA LEU A 77 3.00 12.83 -2.35
C LEU A 77 1.87 12.94 -3.38
N TRP A 78 1.59 11.87 -4.12
CA TRP A 78 0.50 11.85 -5.10
C TRP A 78 -0.89 11.89 -4.45
N ILE A 79 -1.07 11.29 -3.27
CA ILE A 79 -2.37 11.23 -2.56
C ILE A 79 -2.64 12.52 -1.78
N ILE A 80 -1.62 13.08 -1.10
CA ILE A 80 -1.77 14.27 -0.25
C ILE A 80 -1.65 15.57 -1.07
N GLY A 81 -0.95 15.53 -2.20
CA GLY A 81 -0.60 16.73 -2.98
C GLY A 81 0.71 17.36 -2.52
N SER A 82 1.12 18.49 -3.13
CA SER A 82 2.39 19.17 -2.82
C SER A 82 2.55 19.36 -1.32
N LEU A 83 3.74 19.06 -0.77
CA LEU A 83 4.05 19.22 0.66
C LEU A 83 3.94 20.71 1.08
N THR A 84 2.73 21.20 1.30
CA THR A 84 2.53 22.34 2.19
C THR A 84 2.99 21.90 3.59
N LYS A 85 3.51 22.87 4.37
CA LYS A 85 4.10 22.61 5.69
C LYS A 85 3.18 21.68 6.51
N PRO A 86 3.72 20.77 7.33
CA PRO A 86 2.90 20.04 8.30
C PRO A 86 2.07 21.05 9.11
N GLY A 87 0.74 21.00 8.95
CA GLY A 87 -0.21 21.95 9.54
C GLY A 87 -0.79 23.03 8.60
N ALA A 88 -0.36 23.13 7.34
CA ALA A 88 -0.93 24.04 6.35
C ALA A 88 -1.69 23.25 5.27
N GLY A 89 -3.02 23.30 5.30
CA GLY A 89 -3.90 22.73 4.28
C GLY A 89 -4.11 21.21 4.36
N ASP A 90 -3.47 20.49 5.28
CA ASP A 90 -3.61 19.03 5.42
C ASP A 90 -5.03 18.65 5.92
N GLU A 91 -5.62 19.47 6.79
CA GLU A 91 -7.02 19.31 7.21
C GLU A 91 -7.98 19.66 6.08
N GLU A 92 -7.72 20.73 5.33
CA GLU A 92 -8.56 21.15 4.19
C GLU A 92 -8.53 20.13 3.05
N ALA A 93 -7.36 19.53 2.77
CA ALA A 93 -7.22 18.46 1.78
C ALA A 93 -7.95 17.19 2.24
N ARG A 94 -7.85 16.80 3.52
CA ARG A 94 -8.58 15.66 4.09
C ARG A 94 -10.09 15.86 4.08
N GLU A 95 -10.54 17.06 4.45
CA GLU A 95 -11.96 17.41 4.41
C GLU A 95 -12.48 17.47 2.97
N GLY A 96 -11.69 17.98 2.01
CA GLY A 96 -12.02 17.91 0.59
C GLY A 96 -12.12 16.47 0.08
N ILE A 97 -11.21 15.59 0.48
CA ILE A 97 -11.25 14.16 0.13
C ILE A 97 -12.48 13.48 0.76
N LYS A 98 -12.81 13.77 2.03
CA LYS A 98 -14.03 13.25 2.68
C LYS A 98 -15.30 13.72 1.97
N GLN A 99 -15.43 15.03 1.70
CA GLN A 99 -16.61 15.57 1.02
C GLN A 99 -16.78 14.97 -0.37
N ASN A 100 -15.68 14.81 -1.12
CA ASN A 100 -15.72 14.13 -2.42
C ASN A 100 -16.14 12.65 -2.28
N ALA A 101 -15.64 11.95 -1.26
CA ALA A 101 -16.02 10.56 -0.99
C ALA A 101 -17.50 10.44 -0.59
N GLU A 102 -18.02 11.36 0.22
CA GLU A 102 -19.44 11.45 0.58
C GLU A 102 -20.32 11.79 -0.62
N GLY A 103 -19.87 12.68 -1.51
CA GLY A 103 -20.54 13.00 -2.76
C GLY A 103 -20.64 11.80 -3.69
N VAL A 104 -19.56 11.03 -3.85
CA VAL A 104 -19.57 9.78 -4.63
C VAL A 104 -20.47 8.73 -3.96
N PHE A 105 -20.39 8.57 -2.64
CA PHE A 105 -21.20 7.61 -1.91
C PHE A 105 -22.70 7.90 -2.03
N SER A 106 -23.10 9.16 -1.85
CA SER A 106 -24.48 9.60 -2.02
C SER A 106 -24.95 9.44 -3.46
N GLY A 107 -24.13 9.79 -4.45
CA GLY A 107 -24.45 9.57 -5.87
C GLY A 107 -24.66 8.10 -6.21
N VAL A 108 -23.77 7.21 -5.75
CA VAL A 108 -23.91 5.76 -5.93
C VAL A 108 -25.17 5.22 -5.22
N ASN A 109 -25.48 5.74 -4.03
CA ASN A 109 -26.66 5.30 -3.30
C ASN A 109 -27.97 5.76 -3.97
N SER A 110 -28.01 6.96 -4.55
CA SER A 110 -29.13 7.43 -5.36
C SER A 110 -29.32 6.58 -6.62
N LEU A 111 -28.26 6.30 -7.36
CA LEU A 111 -28.28 5.38 -8.52
C LEU A 111 -28.78 3.98 -8.13
N LYS A 112 -28.33 3.46 -6.99
CA LYS A 112 -28.76 2.16 -6.48
C LYS A 112 -30.24 2.17 -6.07
N ASN A 113 -30.74 3.28 -5.54
CA ASN A 113 -32.15 3.44 -5.17
C ASN A 113 -33.05 3.58 -6.39
N GLU A 114 -32.62 4.33 -7.41
CA GLU A 114 -33.31 4.43 -8.70
C GLU A 114 -33.37 3.08 -9.40
N GLN A 115 -32.26 2.33 -9.42
CA GLN A 115 -32.23 0.98 -9.98
C GLN A 115 -33.13 0.02 -9.19
N ARG A 116 -33.18 0.14 -7.86
CA ARG A 116 -34.10 -0.64 -7.01
C ARG A 116 -35.55 -0.28 -7.29
N GLN A 117 -35.88 1.00 -7.45
CA GLN A 117 -37.23 1.45 -7.81
C GLN A 117 -37.62 1.02 -9.22
N ALA A 118 -36.70 1.04 -10.19
CA ALA A 118 -36.95 0.53 -11.53
C ALA A 118 -37.20 -0.99 -11.53
N GLN A 119 -36.50 -1.75 -10.68
CA GLN A 119 -36.76 -3.19 -10.50
C GLN A 119 -38.07 -3.47 -9.75
N ILE A 120 -38.47 -2.60 -8.80
CA ILE A 120 -39.75 -2.70 -8.09
C ILE A 120 -40.92 -2.30 -9.02
N GLY A 121 -40.76 -1.25 -9.83
CA GLY A 121 -41.76 -0.79 -10.81
C GLY A 121 -41.86 -1.66 -12.06
N ALA A 122 -40.82 -2.43 -12.40
CA ALA A 122 -40.90 -3.51 -13.38
C ALA A 122 -41.57 -4.78 -12.83
N GLY A 123 -41.84 -4.83 -11.52
CA GLY A 123 -42.55 -5.90 -10.82
C GLY A 123 -44.01 -5.59 -10.51
N ASP A 124 -44.62 -4.63 -11.23
CA ASP A 124 -46.01 -4.17 -11.02
C ASP A 124 -47.03 -5.17 -11.61
N GLY A 125 -46.88 -6.43 -11.21
CA GLY A 125 -47.69 -7.55 -11.64
C GLY A 125 -47.45 -8.83 -10.87
N GLN A 126 -47.32 -8.79 -9.52
CA GLN A 126 -47.90 -9.80 -8.61
C GLN A 126 -47.67 -9.45 -7.11
N SER A 127 -48.76 -9.10 -6.40
CA SER A 127 -49.04 -9.18 -4.94
C SER A 127 -48.15 -8.48 -3.89
N PRO A 128 -48.74 -7.94 -2.79
CA PRO A 128 -48.04 -7.09 -1.84
C PRO A 128 -47.30 -7.93 -0.79
N MET A 129 -45.97 -7.87 -0.77
CA MET A 129 -45.18 -8.31 0.37
C MET A 129 -44.88 -7.12 1.27
N SER A 130 -45.46 -7.12 2.47
CA SER A 130 -45.16 -6.14 3.52
C SER A 130 -43.76 -6.42 4.10
N TYR A 131 -42.89 -5.41 4.07
CA TYR A 131 -41.60 -5.49 4.76
C TYR A 131 -41.74 -4.98 6.18
N GLN A 132 -41.60 -5.89 7.14
CA GLN A 132 -41.55 -5.55 8.56
C GLN A 132 -40.14 -5.05 8.91
N ARG A 133 -40.03 -3.77 9.27
CA ARG A 133 -38.78 -3.14 9.73
C ARG A 133 -38.38 -3.76 11.08
N GLY A 134 -37.53 -4.79 11.06
CA GLY A 134 -36.94 -5.36 12.26
C GLY A 134 -36.03 -4.34 12.95
N GLY A 135 -36.42 -3.92 14.15
CA GLY A 135 -35.58 -3.09 15.02
C GLY A 135 -34.31 -3.84 15.40
N LEU A 136 -33.17 -3.17 15.27
CA LEU A 136 -31.88 -3.66 15.75
C LEU A 136 -31.84 -3.51 17.27
N GLU A 137 -32.46 -4.43 18.00
CA GLU A 137 -32.32 -4.53 19.45
C GLU A 137 -31.90 -5.95 19.85
N GLY A 138 -30.70 -6.02 20.42
CA GLY A 138 -30.29 -7.00 21.43
C GLY A 138 -30.33 -8.46 21.03
N HIS A 139 -29.16 -9.09 21.02
CA HIS A 139 -29.05 -10.54 21.20
C HIS A 139 -29.10 -10.85 22.70
N PRO A 140 -30.12 -11.59 23.21
CA PRO A 140 -29.91 -12.35 24.42
C PRO A 140 -30.27 -13.83 24.23
N GLY A 141 -29.37 -14.68 24.71
CA GLY A 141 -29.73 -15.97 25.27
C GLY A 141 -29.82 -17.13 24.27
N ARG A 142 -28.73 -17.90 24.18
CA ARG A 142 -28.81 -19.35 23.97
C ARG A 142 -29.76 -19.92 25.03
N ALA A 143 -30.97 -20.31 24.62
CA ALA A 143 -31.87 -21.12 25.42
C ALA A 143 -31.85 -22.56 24.89
N GLN A 144 -31.15 -23.39 25.66
CA GLN A 144 -31.38 -24.80 26.00
C GLN A 144 -31.90 -25.79 24.92
N VAL A 145 -31.08 -26.81 24.69
CA VAL A 145 -31.37 -28.03 23.92
C VAL A 145 -32.37 -28.91 24.68
N PRO A 146 -33.46 -29.42 24.06
CA PRO A 146 -34.27 -30.47 24.68
C PRO A 146 -33.69 -31.87 24.33
N GLY A 147 -33.47 -32.70 25.36
CA GLY A 147 -33.01 -34.10 25.22
C GLY A 147 -34.12 -35.06 24.74
N PRO A 148 -33.76 -36.29 24.34
CA PRO A 148 -34.71 -37.24 23.76
C PRO A 148 -35.36 -38.15 24.81
N GLN A 149 -36.69 -38.32 24.64
CA GLN A 149 -37.64 -39.34 25.15
C GLN A 149 -37.55 -39.79 26.61
#